data_AF-A0A3B0XHE9-F1
#
_entry.id   AF-A0A3B0XHE9-F1
#
_cell.length_a   1.000
_cell.length_b   1.000
_cell.length_c   1.000
_cell.angle_alpha   90.00
_cell.angle_beta   90.00
_cell.angle_gamma   90.00
#
_symmetry.space_group_name_H-M   'P 1'
#
loop_
_entity.id
_entity.type
_entity.pdbx_description
1 polymer ?
#
loop_
_entity_poly.entity_id
_entity_poly.type
_entity_poly.pdbx_seq_one_letter_code
_entity_poly.pdbx_strand_id
1 'polypeptide(L)'
;MTNHRSIDLTINTAELEKFCQTQLSLSQNTGLTYNALMTLTSFIACFAQDQQATDHYRAVESTLRTITDKCRQALLQSNSKALLRALRQCNITALAAVHTSSPGSDFYKILQTTIAELDDDEIRLVMLWSENEVKEAKELADKAGDTLDTMDFIAAGIRAEEFYAISDIDRMLNPQS
;
A
#
# COMPACT_ATOMS: atom_id res chain seq x y z
N MET A 1 24.33 -40.64 -1.12
CA MET A 1 25.02 -39.49 -0.47
C MET A 1 24.84 -38.29 -1.37
N THR A 2 23.91 -37.40 -1.05
CA THR A 2 23.63 -36.19 -1.84
C THR A 2 24.65 -35.13 -1.45
N ASN A 3 25.61 -34.83 -2.33
CA ASN A 3 26.54 -33.72 -2.18
C ASN A 3 25.76 -32.41 -2.03
N HIS A 4 25.61 -31.93 -0.79
CA HIS A 4 25.06 -30.61 -0.53
C HIS A 4 26.16 -29.60 -0.85
N ARG A 5 26.01 -28.91 -1.99
CA ARG A 5 26.87 -27.76 -2.31
C ARG A 5 26.41 -26.60 -1.43
N SER A 6 27.23 -26.19 -0.48
CA SER A 6 27.00 -25.00 0.34
C SER A 6 27.71 -23.78 -0.25
N ILE A 7 27.13 -22.61 0.00
CA ILE A 7 27.73 -21.29 -0.27
C ILE A 7 27.67 -20.53 1.04
N ASP A 8 28.80 -19.98 1.47
CA ASP A 8 28.87 -19.13 2.66
C ASP A 8 28.70 -17.65 2.25
N LEU A 9 27.68 -17.00 2.80
CA LEU A 9 27.42 -15.58 2.59
C LEU A 9 27.84 -14.79 3.83
N THR A 10 28.70 -13.79 3.64
CA THR A 10 29.08 -12.85 4.69
C THR A 10 28.34 -11.54 4.48
N ILE A 11 27.65 -11.06 5.51
CA ILE A 11 26.92 -9.80 5.48
C ILE A 11 27.59 -8.83 6.46
N ASN A 12 28.23 -7.81 5.91
CA ASN A 12 28.74 -6.68 6.69
C ASN A 12 27.63 -5.65 6.87
N THR A 13 27.36 -5.23 8.10
CA THR A 13 26.29 -4.27 8.42
C THR A 13 26.51 -2.90 7.79
N ALA A 14 27.75 -2.41 7.71
CA ALA A 14 28.07 -1.12 7.09
C ALA A 14 27.89 -1.16 5.57
N GLU A 15 28.26 -2.27 4.93
CA GLU A 15 28.06 -2.45 3.48
C GLU A 15 26.58 -2.66 3.14
N LEU A 16 25.85 -3.39 3.98
CA LEU A 16 24.41 -3.57 3.86
C LEU A 16 23.67 -2.23 3.99
N GLU A 17 24.01 -1.44 5.00
CA GLU A 17 23.44 -0.11 5.18
C GLU A 17 23.70 0.77 3.95
N LYS A 18 24.95 0.82 3.47
CA LYS A 18 25.31 1.58 2.28
C LYS A 18 24.55 1.10 1.04
N PHE A 19 24.41 -0.20 0.84
CA PHE A 19 23.65 -0.77 -0.26
C PHE A 19 22.19 -0.33 -0.20
N CYS A 20 21.53 -0.50 0.95
CA CYS A 20 20.13 -0.13 1.10
C CYS A 20 19.91 1.39 0.97
N GLN A 21 20.81 2.23 1.52
CA GLN A 21 20.75 3.68 1.33
C GLN A 21 20.91 4.08 -0.14
N THR A 22 21.82 3.42 -0.87
CA THR A 22 22.00 3.65 -2.31
C THR A 22 20.72 3.32 -3.07
N GLN A 23 20.10 2.17 -2.79
CA GLN A 23 18.83 1.79 -3.40
C GLN A 23 17.69 2.76 -3.08
N LEU A 24 17.63 3.27 -1.85
CA LEU A 24 16.66 4.30 -1.45
C LEU A 24 16.88 5.62 -2.20
N SER A 25 18.13 6.03 -2.42
CA SER A 25 18.45 7.29 -3.10
C SER A 25 18.21 7.27 -4.60
N LEU A 26 18.36 6.10 -5.24
CA LEU A 26 18.25 5.94 -6.69
C LEU A 26 16.83 5.60 -7.15
N SER A 27 16.02 5.03 -6.26
CA SER A 27 14.70 4.56 -6.64
C SER A 27 13.70 5.71 -6.79
N GLN A 28 13.12 5.81 -7.98
CA GLN A 28 11.97 6.67 -8.24
C GLN A 28 10.67 6.05 -7.72
N ASN A 29 10.68 4.77 -7.31
CA ASN A 29 9.53 4.03 -6.85
C ASN A 29 9.78 3.43 -5.46
N THR A 30 9.39 4.18 -4.43
CA THR A 30 9.54 3.80 -3.02
C THR A 30 8.83 2.48 -2.69
N GLY A 31 7.73 2.15 -3.37
CA GLY A 31 7.00 0.89 -3.18
C GLY A 31 7.80 -0.33 -3.65
N LEU A 32 8.43 -0.26 -4.82
CA LEU A 32 9.33 -1.32 -5.31
C LEU A 32 10.53 -1.50 -4.38
N THR A 33 11.10 -0.40 -3.87
CA THR A 33 12.21 -0.47 -2.91
C THR A 33 11.79 -1.11 -1.60
N TYR A 34 10.60 -0.77 -1.07
CA TYR A 34 10.07 -1.41 0.13
C TYR A 34 9.88 -2.92 -0.05
N ASN A 35 9.29 -3.36 -1.17
CA ASN A 35 9.12 -4.78 -1.46
C ASN A 35 10.47 -5.52 -1.59
N ALA A 36 11.46 -4.89 -2.20
CA ALA A 36 12.82 -5.44 -2.29
C ALA A 36 13.47 -5.58 -0.90
N LEU A 37 13.31 -4.60 -0.02
CA LEU A 37 13.81 -4.65 1.37
C LEU A 37 13.11 -5.74 2.19
N MET A 38 11.79 -5.90 2.02
CA MET A 38 11.03 -6.99 2.68
C MET A 38 11.47 -8.37 2.19
N THR A 39 11.75 -8.50 0.89
CA THR A 39 12.28 -9.73 0.29
C THR A 39 13.67 -10.05 0.83
N LEU A 40 14.56 -9.05 0.92
CA LEU A 40 15.89 -9.20 1.50
C LEU A 40 15.84 -9.61 2.98
N THR A 41 14.93 -9.00 3.74
CA THR A 41 14.72 -9.33 5.16
C THR A 41 14.25 -10.78 5.32
N SER A 42 13.27 -11.20 4.52
CA SER A 42 12.77 -12.58 4.50
C SER A 42 13.85 -13.58 4.07
N PHE A 43 14.67 -13.23 3.08
CA PHE A 43 15.79 -14.03 2.63
C PHE A 43 16.79 -14.27 3.77
N ILE A 44 17.24 -13.21 4.43
CA ILE A 44 18.22 -13.32 5.53
C ILE A 44 17.65 -14.12 6.68
N ALA A 45 16.37 -13.89 7.06
CA ALA A 45 15.72 -14.65 8.12
C ALA A 45 15.61 -16.15 7.79
N CYS A 46 15.35 -16.50 6.53
CA CYS A 46 15.22 -17.88 6.07
C CYS A 46 16.58 -18.63 6.05
N PHE A 47 17.64 -17.98 5.58
CA PHE A 47 18.94 -18.63 5.38
C PHE A 47 19.91 -18.50 6.57
N ALA A 48 19.59 -17.69 7.58
CA ALA A 48 20.40 -17.52 8.79
C ALA A 48 19.73 -18.09 10.06
N GLN A 49 18.82 -19.07 9.93
CA GLN A 49 18.08 -19.66 11.06
C GLN A 49 19.00 -20.09 12.22
N ASP A 50 20.12 -20.77 11.91
CA ASP A 50 21.07 -21.26 12.92
C ASP A 50 21.87 -20.14 13.59
N GLN A 51 21.84 -18.92 13.06
CA GLN A 51 22.57 -17.76 13.54
C GLN A 51 21.69 -16.72 14.23
N GLN A 52 20.36 -16.94 14.31
CA GLN A 52 19.40 -15.94 14.81
C GLN A 52 19.64 -15.49 16.27
N ALA A 53 20.25 -16.35 17.09
CA ALA A 53 20.58 -16.03 18.47
C ALA A 53 21.85 -15.17 18.63
N THR A 54 22.62 -14.96 17.56
CA THR A 54 23.89 -14.25 17.61
C THR A 54 23.71 -12.72 17.60
N ASP A 55 24.63 -12.01 18.22
CA ASP A 55 24.64 -10.54 18.20
C ASP A 55 24.86 -9.98 16.80
N HIS A 56 25.61 -10.71 15.95
CA HIS A 56 25.80 -10.35 14.55
C HIS A 56 24.50 -10.39 13.75
N TYR A 57 23.70 -11.45 13.90
CA TYR A 57 22.40 -11.52 13.26
C TYR A 57 21.48 -10.39 13.74
N ARG A 58 21.42 -10.16 15.07
CA ARG A 58 20.60 -9.08 15.64
C ARG A 58 21.01 -7.70 15.13
N ALA A 59 22.30 -7.47 14.91
CA ALA A 59 22.79 -6.21 14.33
C ALA A 59 22.34 -6.03 12.87
N VAL A 60 22.39 -7.10 12.06
CA VAL A 60 21.88 -7.11 10.68
C VAL A 60 20.37 -6.88 10.65
N GLU A 61 19.61 -7.62 11.46
CA GLU A 61 18.15 -7.49 11.57
C GLU A 61 17.74 -6.09 12.01
N SER A 62 18.40 -5.53 13.03
CA SER A 62 18.14 -4.16 13.50
C SER A 62 18.41 -3.11 12.43
N THR A 63 19.49 -3.29 11.65
CA THR A 63 19.82 -2.41 10.52
C THR A 63 18.75 -2.46 9.43
N LEU A 64 18.36 -3.66 9.00
CA LEU A 64 17.31 -3.85 7.99
C LEU A 64 15.97 -3.31 8.44
N ARG A 65 15.60 -3.54 9.70
CA ARG A 65 14.36 -3.02 10.29
C ARG A 65 14.36 -1.49 10.27
N THR A 66 15.44 -0.86 10.75
CA THR A 66 15.56 0.60 10.77
C THR A 66 15.41 1.20 9.37
N ILE A 67 16.02 0.58 8.36
CA ILE A 67 15.95 1.07 6.98
C ILE A 67 14.59 0.82 6.36
N THR A 68 14.00 -0.36 6.60
CA THR A 68 12.65 -0.72 6.15
C THR A 68 11.60 0.23 6.75
N ASP A 69 11.72 0.55 8.03
CA ASP A 69 10.82 1.48 8.72
C ASP A 69 10.93 2.90 8.14
N LYS A 70 12.14 3.38 7.83
CA LYS A 70 12.34 4.67 7.14
C LYS A 70 11.70 4.67 5.74
N CYS A 71 11.89 3.59 4.98
CA CYS A 71 11.28 3.43 3.66
C CYS A 71 9.75 3.42 3.74
N ARG A 72 9.20 2.70 4.73
CA ARG A 72 7.75 2.66 4.99
C ARG A 72 7.21 4.05 5.32
N GLN A 73 7.88 4.82 6.18
CA GLN A 73 7.45 6.19 6.50
C GLN A 73 7.45 7.09 5.26
N ALA A 74 8.49 7.01 4.42
CA ALA A 74 8.54 7.77 3.17
C ALA A 74 7.40 7.36 2.21
N LEU A 75 7.11 6.06 2.12
CA LEU A 75 5.99 5.54 1.32
C LEU A 75 4.64 6.05 1.83
N LEU A 76 4.40 5.99 3.14
CA LEU A 76 3.17 6.51 3.77
C LEU A 76 2.99 8.01 3.49
N GLN A 77 4.06 8.81 3.60
CA GLN A 77 4.02 10.25 3.29
C GLN A 77 3.73 10.51 1.81
N SER A 78 4.36 9.77 0.90
CA SER A 78 4.11 9.88 -0.54
C SER A 78 2.67 9.52 -0.87
N ASN A 79 2.16 8.42 -0.32
CA ASN A 79 0.79 7.96 -0.54
C ASN A 79 -0.24 8.91 0.08
N SER A 80 0.05 9.53 1.23
CA SER A 80 -0.82 10.57 1.82
C SER A 80 -0.94 11.78 0.90
N LYS A 81 0.17 12.27 0.34
CA LYS A 81 0.14 13.38 -0.63
C LYS A 81 -0.60 13.02 -1.91
N ALA A 82 -0.40 11.80 -2.40
CA ALA A 82 -1.11 11.31 -3.58
C ALA A 82 -2.62 11.18 -3.31
N LEU A 83 -3.01 10.66 -2.15
CA LEU A 83 -4.40 10.53 -1.74
C LEU A 83 -5.06 11.90 -1.60
N LEU A 84 -4.41 12.84 -0.92
CA LEU A 84 -4.93 14.20 -0.75
C LEU A 84 -5.22 14.86 -2.11
N ARG A 85 -4.29 14.70 -3.06
CA ARG A 85 -4.48 15.19 -4.43
C ARG A 85 -5.65 14.48 -5.13
N ALA A 86 -5.75 13.16 -5.00
CA ALA A 86 -6.83 12.39 -5.62
C ALA A 86 -8.20 12.80 -5.09
N LEU A 87 -8.33 13.00 -3.77
CA LEU A 87 -9.57 13.45 -3.13
C LEU A 87 -9.95 14.87 -3.58
N ARG A 88 -9.01 15.82 -3.54
CA ARG A 88 -9.25 17.20 -4.02
C ARG A 88 -9.67 17.27 -5.48
N GLN A 89 -9.20 16.33 -6.29
CA GLN A 89 -9.52 16.27 -7.71
C GLN A 89 -10.73 15.38 -8.01
N CYS A 90 -11.32 14.73 -7.01
CA CYS A 90 -12.37 13.71 -7.19
C CYS A 90 -11.97 12.68 -8.27
N ASN A 91 -10.71 12.24 -8.23
CA ASN A 91 -10.13 11.38 -9.25
C ASN A 91 -10.09 9.92 -8.78
N ILE A 92 -11.07 9.14 -9.24
CA ILE A 92 -11.25 7.74 -8.82
C ILE A 92 -10.08 6.84 -9.22
N THR A 93 -9.48 7.05 -10.40
CA THR A 93 -8.34 6.23 -10.86
C THR A 93 -7.09 6.51 -10.04
N ALA A 94 -6.83 7.77 -9.68
CA ALA A 94 -5.72 8.12 -8.80
C ALA A 94 -5.93 7.60 -7.37
N LEU A 95 -7.17 7.66 -6.87
CA LEU A 95 -7.56 7.07 -5.59
C LEU A 95 -7.31 5.56 -5.57
N ALA A 96 -7.76 4.84 -6.61
CA ALA A 96 -7.55 3.40 -6.75
C ALA A 96 -6.07 3.02 -6.79
N ALA A 97 -5.22 3.82 -7.47
CA ALA A 97 -3.78 3.57 -7.49
C ALA A 97 -3.16 3.65 -6.08
N VAL A 98 -3.60 4.60 -5.24
CA VAL A 98 -3.14 4.69 -3.85
C VAL A 98 -3.66 3.53 -3.01
N HIS A 99 -4.94 3.17 -3.16
CA HIS A 99 -5.58 2.05 -2.46
C HIS A 99 -4.85 0.73 -2.72
N THR A 100 -4.60 0.40 -4.00
CA THR A 100 -3.87 -0.82 -4.39
C THR A 100 -2.43 -0.83 -3.88
N SER A 101 -1.78 0.34 -3.77
CA SER A 101 -0.41 0.45 -3.28
C SER A 101 -0.28 0.37 -1.75
N SER A 102 -1.39 0.43 -1.00
CA SER A 102 -1.40 0.53 0.47
C SER A 102 -2.34 -0.50 1.11
N PRO A 103 -2.15 -1.81 0.93
CA PRO A 103 -3.13 -2.80 1.37
C PRO A 103 -3.37 -2.80 2.89
N GLY A 104 -4.63 -3.02 3.27
CA GLY A 104 -5.04 -3.27 4.66
C GLY A 104 -5.04 -2.02 5.55
N SER A 105 -4.49 -2.15 6.77
CA SER A 105 -4.55 -1.11 7.81
C SER A 105 -3.83 0.19 7.45
N ASP A 106 -2.91 0.15 6.48
CA ASP A 106 -2.10 1.31 6.12
C ASP A 106 -2.89 2.31 5.26
N PHE A 107 -3.80 1.85 4.38
CA PHE A 107 -4.72 2.75 3.66
C PHE A 107 -5.60 3.55 4.62
N TYR A 108 -6.24 2.88 5.61
CA TYR A 108 -7.11 3.57 6.57
C TYR A 108 -6.36 4.62 7.41
N LYS A 109 -5.11 4.35 7.81
CA LYS A 109 -4.28 5.34 8.52
C LYS A 109 -3.94 6.54 7.63
N ILE A 110 -3.59 6.29 6.38
CA ILE A 110 -3.32 7.35 5.40
C ILE A 110 -4.60 8.17 5.20
N LEU A 111 -5.73 7.51 5.00
CA LEU A 111 -7.03 8.15 4.78
C LEU A 111 -7.44 9.04 5.96
N GLN A 112 -7.32 8.56 7.19
CA GLN A 112 -7.57 9.38 8.39
C GLN A 112 -6.69 10.62 8.46
N THR A 113 -5.41 10.48 8.14
CA THR A 113 -4.47 11.61 8.13
C THR A 113 -4.82 12.60 7.03
N THR A 114 -5.16 12.09 5.85
CA THR A 114 -5.50 12.93 4.69
C THR A 114 -6.81 13.68 4.86
N ILE A 115 -7.85 13.05 5.43
CA ILE A 115 -9.14 13.73 5.69
C ILE A 115 -8.94 14.88 6.67
N ALA A 116 -8.04 14.75 7.66
CA ALA A 116 -7.72 15.83 8.59
C ALA A 116 -7.02 17.04 7.95
N GLU A 117 -6.53 16.91 6.70
CA GLU A 117 -5.93 18.00 5.91
C GLU A 117 -6.92 18.66 4.93
N LEU A 118 -8.14 18.15 4.82
CA LEU A 118 -9.21 18.75 4.03
C LEU A 118 -9.98 19.77 4.86
N ASP A 119 -10.42 20.86 4.24
CA ASP A 119 -11.38 21.78 4.87
C ASP A 119 -12.83 21.27 4.79
N ASP A 120 -13.74 21.93 5.50
CA ASP A 120 -15.15 21.51 5.60
C ASP A 120 -15.86 21.45 4.23
N ASP A 121 -15.50 22.34 3.29
CA ASP A 121 -16.11 22.38 1.96
C ASP A 121 -15.53 21.29 1.06
N GLU A 122 -14.22 21.03 1.16
CA GLU A 122 -13.55 19.89 0.53
C GLU A 122 -14.13 18.55 1.04
N ILE A 123 -14.35 18.42 2.35
CA ILE A 123 -14.97 17.21 2.94
C ILE A 123 -16.38 17.00 2.39
N ARG A 124 -17.22 18.04 2.38
CA ARG A 124 -18.58 17.95 1.81
C ARG A 124 -18.58 17.56 0.35
N LEU A 125 -17.66 18.12 -0.43
CA LEU A 125 -17.51 17.78 -1.84
C LEU A 125 -17.16 16.29 -2.01
N VAL A 126 -16.17 15.81 -1.25
CA VAL A 126 -15.74 14.40 -1.31
C VAL A 126 -16.86 13.46 -0.85
N MET A 127 -17.63 13.82 0.19
CA MET A 127 -18.80 13.05 0.65
C MET A 127 -19.84 12.87 -0.45
N LEU A 128 -20.23 13.96 -1.12
CA LEU A 128 -21.22 13.93 -2.19
C LEU A 128 -20.71 13.16 -3.41
N TRP A 129 -19.44 13.38 -3.76
CA TRP A 129 -18.79 12.67 -4.85
C TRP A 129 -18.74 11.16 -4.58
N SER A 130 -18.26 10.72 -3.41
CA SER A 130 -18.14 9.31 -3.10
C SER A 130 -19.49 8.60 -3.05
N GLU A 131 -20.51 9.23 -2.47
CA GLU A 131 -21.87 8.69 -2.43
C GLU A 131 -22.41 8.49 -3.87
N ASN A 132 -22.25 9.50 -4.73
CA ASN A 132 -22.73 9.44 -6.10
C ASN A 132 -22.01 8.36 -6.92
N GLU A 133 -20.69 8.27 -6.83
CA GLU A 133 -19.89 7.25 -7.53
C GLU A 133 -20.26 5.83 -7.08
N VAL A 134 -20.42 5.61 -5.76
CA VAL A 134 -20.84 4.30 -5.23
C VAL A 134 -22.23 3.93 -5.72
N LYS A 135 -23.16 4.89 -5.72
CA LYS A 135 -24.52 4.69 -6.20
C LYS A 135 -24.55 4.39 -7.69
N GLU A 136 -23.87 5.18 -8.51
CA GLU A 136 -23.79 4.99 -9.96
C GLU A 136 -23.17 3.63 -10.31
N ALA A 137 -22.07 3.25 -9.65
CA ALA A 137 -21.45 1.96 -9.84
C ALA A 137 -22.40 0.79 -9.52
N LYS A 138 -23.16 0.88 -8.41
CA LYS A 138 -24.17 -0.13 -8.05
C LYS A 138 -25.30 -0.20 -9.07
N GLU A 139 -25.82 0.94 -9.54
CA GLU A 139 -26.88 1.00 -10.54
C GLU A 139 -26.45 0.42 -11.90
N LEU A 140 -25.21 0.69 -12.31
CA LEU A 140 -24.63 0.13 -13.54
C LEU A 140 -24.42 -1.38 -13.41
N ALA A 141 -23.89 -1.86 -12.28
CA ALA A 141 -23.71 -3.27 -12.00
C ALA A 141 -25.04 -4.04 -11.95
N ASP A 142 -26.08 -3.44 -11.38
CA ASP A 142 -27.44 -4.00 -11.34
C ASP A 142 -28.04 -4.12 -12.75
N LYS A 143 -27.92 -3.08 -13.57
CA LYS A 143 -28.39 -3.10 -14.98
C LYS A 143 -27.64 -4.09 -15.86
N ALA A 144 -26.38 -4.37 -15.55
CA ALA A 144 -25.56 -5.34 -16.27
C ALA A 144 -25.81 -6.79 -15.83
N GLY A 145 -26.54 -6.99 -14.73
CA GLY A 145 -26.89 -8.30 -14.20
C GLY A 145 -27.83 -9.07 -15.10
N ASP A 146 -27.42 -10.26 -15.53
CA ASP A 146 -28.24 -11.15 -16.37
C ASP A 146 -29.40 -11.82 -15.60
N THR A 147 -29.44 -11.69 -14.27
CA THR A 147 -30.51 -12.23 -13.42
C THR A 147 -30.94 -11.22 -12.35
N LEU A 148 -32.18 -11.36 -11.86
CA LEU A 148 -32.90 -10.40 -11.02
C LEU A 148 -32.26 -10.08 -9.66
N ASP A 149 -31.08 -10.63 -9.33
CA ASP A 149 -30.39 -10.48 -8.05
C ASP A 149 -28.85 -10.55 -8.16
N THR A 150 -28.28 -10.38 -9.36
CA THR A 150 -26.82 -10.46 -9.55
C THR A 150 -26.27 -9.14 -10.06
N MET A 151 -25.64 -8.35 -9.19
CA MET A 151 -24.81 -7.23 -9.61
C MET A 151 -23.57 -7.76 -10.34
N ASP A 152 -23.35 -7.33 -11.59
CA ASP A 152 -22.14 -7.66 -12.36
C ASP A 152 -21.30 -6.42 -12.65
N PHE A 153 -20.37 -6.14 -11.74
CA PHE A 153 -19.42 -5.02 -11.89
C PHE A 153 -18.47 -5.21 -13.08
N ILE A 154 -18.17 -6.45 -13.50
CA ILE A 154 -17.29 -6.71 -14.64
C ILE A 154 -18.04 -6.41 -15.94
N ALA A 155 -19.27 -6.89 -16.08
CA ALA A 155 -20.12 -6.61 -17.24
C ALA A 155 -20.47 -5.12 -17.36
N ALA A 156 -20.56 -4.41 -16.22
CA ALA A 156 -20.74 -2.96 -16.18
C ALA A 156 -19.48 -2.15 -16.52
N GLY A 157 -18.33 -2.80 -16.75
CA GLY A 157 -17.06 -2.12 -17.05
C GLY A 157 -16.44 -1.38 -15.86
N ILE A 158 -16.86 -1.72 -14.63
CA ILE A 158 -16.38 -1.09 -13.41
C ILE A 158 -15.15 -1.84 -12.93
N ARG A 159 -14.07 -1.09 -12.69
CA ARG A 159 -12.85 -1.66 -12.11
C ARG A 159 -13.06 -1.90 -10.62
N ALA A 160 -12.83 -3.13 -10.17
CA ALA A 160 -13.04 -3.50 -8.78
C ALA A 160 -12.21 -2.64 -7.82
N GLU A 161 -10.98 -2.28 -8.20
CA GLU A 161 -10.11 -1.43 -7.37
C GLU A 161 -10.68 -0.02 -7.20
N GLU A 162 -11.30 0.53 -8.25
CA GLU A 162 -11.94 1.85 -8.20
C GLU A 162 -13.18 1.80 -7.30
N PHE A 163 -14.01 0.77 -7.45
CA PHE A 163 -15.19 0.58 -6.60
C PHE A 163 -14.84 0.39 -5.12
N TYR A 164 -13.86 -0.47 -4.81
CA TYR A 164 -13.46 -0.69 -3.41
C TYR A 164 -12.83 0.56 -2.79
N ALA A 165 -12.00 1.27 -3.55
CA ALA A 165 -11.36 2.47 -3.04
C ALA A 165 -12.39 3.56 -2.73
N ILE A 166 -13.34 3.83 -3.63
CA ILE A 166 -14.37 4.84 -3.37
C ILE A 166 -15.37 4.39 -2.30
N SER A 167 -15.68 3.10 -2.20
CA SER A 167 -16.53 2.54 -1.14
C SER A 167 -15.92 2.69 0.25
N ASP A 168 -14.59 2.56 0.39
CA ASP A 168 -13.92 2.78 1.67
C ASP A 168 -13.91 4.27 2.07
N ILE A 169 -13.82 5.19 1.10
CA ILE A 169 -14.02 6.63 1.34
C ILE A 169 -15.44 6.91 1.82
N ASP A 170 -16.43 6.41 1.07
CA ASP A 170 -17.85 6.61 1.36
C ASP A 170 -18.21 6.08 2.74
N ARG A 171 -17.81 4.85 3.08
CA ARG A 171 -18.05 4.27 4.41
C ARG A 171 -17.47 5.12 5.55
N MET A 172 -16.32 5.76 5.32
CA MET A 172 -15.66 6.55 6.33
C MET A 172 -16.30 7.92 6.52
N LEU A 173 -16.73 8.57 5.44
CA LEU A 173 -17.28 9.92 5.47
C LEU A 173 -18.82 9.94 5.62
N ASN A 174 -19.49 8.90 5.12
CA ASN A 174 -20.94 8.68 5.14
C ASN A 174 -21.29 7.36 5.87
N PRO A 175 -21.06 7.24 7.19
CA PRO A 175 -21.26 5.98 7.93
C PRO A 175 -22.71 5.50 8.04
N GLN A 176 -23.67 6.24 7.47
CA GLN A 176 -25.10 5.91 7.46
C GLN A 176 -25.62 5.50 6.06
N SER A 177 -24.76 5.51 5.05
CA SER A 177 -25.09 5.15 3.65
C SER A 177 -25.07 3.65 3.38
#